data_AF-A0A3B0QQK5-F1
#
_entry.id   AF-A0A3B0QQK5-F1
#
_cell.length_a   1.000
_cell.length_b   1.000
_cell.length_c   1.000
_cell.angle_alpha   90.00
_cell.angle_beta   90.00
_cell.angle_gamma   90.00
#
_symmetry.space_group_name_H-M   'P 1'
#
loop_
_entity.id
_entity.type
_entity.pdbx_description
1 polymer ?
#
loop_
_entity_poly.entity_id
_entity_poly.type
_entity_poly.pdbx_seq_one_letter_code
_entity_poly.pdbx_strand_id
1 'polypeptide(L)'
;MKTHISILLALVAFSYAEAQDIQYVSAENGLVIRVKPSRGAKRIGMLDYGTALEITEHTNLQLDIMNNGEKISGEWVKVRGMDAYESFEEGYVFNGFLTEEKLKKRFKASFEEFTVSIDDISEKTPKEAFGNPDKILSFKLNLDESLEGKTIKVKHHQEFRTIEVFQKHENSIAISDDKSHCDLIDWQHYYSSWKPLKTISRNHKFKARAISEKEALKFIDVDIETLKSVVNETCGASWSASIKDVKSVKDYPTSIITSKVLLRIIMTDIDGYKTEKIIIFEIPMSCQTKVNSYAKL
;
A
#
# COMPACT_ATOMS: atom_id res chain seq x y z
N MET A 1 -51.52 -38.80 -16.78
CA MET A 1 -50.11 -39.12 -16.44
C MET A 1 -49.07 -38.60 -17.44
N LYS A 2 -49.40 -38.30 -18.71
CA LYS A 2 -48.41 -37.76 -19.68
C LYS A 2 -48.18 -36.24 -19.63
N THR A 3 -49.05 -35.49 -18.94
CA THR A 3 -49.00 -34.01 -18.89
C THR A 3 -48.20 -33.45 -17.70
N HIS A 4 -47.92 -34.26 -16.67
CA HIS A 4 -47.15 -33.82 -15.50
C HIS A 4 -45.64 -34.11 -15.61
N ILE A 5 -45.23 -34.92 -16.59
CA ILE A 5 -43.81 -35.23 -16.84
C ILE A 5 -43.13 -34.10 -17.63
N SER A 6 -43.87 -33.37 -18.47
CA SER A 6 -43.30 -32.27 -19.28
C SER A 6 -42.98 -31.01 -18.47
N ILE A 7 -43.63 -30.78 -17.32
CA ILE A 7 -43.37 -29.60 -16.47
C ILE A 7 -42.12 -29.83 -15.60
N LEU A 8 -41.82 -31.09 -15.23
CA LEU A 8 -40.62 -31.42 -14.46
C LEU A 8 -39.33 -31.35 -15.31
N LEU A 9 -39.40 -31.63 -16.61
CA LEU A 9 -38.26 -31.47 -17.53
C LEU A 9 -37.94 -30.02 -17.89
N ALA A 10 -38.93 -29.11 -17.83
CA ALA A 10 -38.71 -27.69 -18.12
C ALA A 10 -38.01 -26.95 -16.97
N LEU A 11 -38.10 -27.45 -15.73
CA LEU A 11 -37.47 -26.85 -14.54
C LEU A 11 -35.99 -27.26 -14.37
N VAL A 12 -35.54 -28.34 -15.01
CA VAL A 12 -34.13 -28.78 -14.95
C VAL A 12 -33.26 -28.14 -16.05
N ALA A 13 -33.87 -27.55 -17.09
CA ALA A 13 -33.15 -26.94 -18.20
C ALA A 13 -32.68 -25.48 -17.95
N PHE A 14 -33.13 -24.84 -16.86
CA PHE A 14 -32.81 -23.43 -16.57
C PHE A 14 -31.98 -23.22 -15.29
N SER A 15 -31.41 -24.29 -14.74
CA SER A 15 -30.49 -24.20 -13.60
C SER A 15 -29.01 -24.27 -13.99
N TYR A 16 -28.66 -23.92 -15.23
CA TYR A 16 -27.30 -23.47 -15.52
C TYR A 16 -27.23 -22.01 -15.08
N ALA A 17 -27.19 -21.80 -13.76
CA ALA A 17 -26.46 -20.64 -13.28
C ALA A 17 -25.02 -20.90 -13.75
N GLU A 18 -24.60 -20.23 -14.83
CA GLU A 18 -23.19 -20.13 -15.19
C GLU A 18 -22.49 -19.64 -13.93
N ALA A 19 -21.84 -20.56 -13.21
CA ALA A 19 -21.06 -20.20 -12.05
C ALA A 19 -19.93 -19.32 -12.57
N GLN A 20 -19.90 -18.06 -12.16
CA GLN A 20 -18.86 -17.13 -12.58
C GLN A 20 -17.51 -17.70 -12.11
N ASP A 21 -16.64 -18.05 -13.06
CA ASP A 21 -15.27 -18.50 -12.77
C ASP A 21 -14.41 -17.28 -12.49
N ILE A 22 -14.49 -16.81 -11.24
CA ILE A 22 -13.76 -15.64 -10.76
C ILE A 22 -12.45 -16.10 -10.15
N GLN A 23 -11.35 -15.56 -10.69
CA GLN A 23 -10.01 -15.80 -10.18
C GLN A 23 -9.24 -14.51 -9.98
N TYR A 24 -8.18 -14.58 -9.18
CA TYR A 24 -7.36 -13.47 -8.78
C TYR A 24 -5.94 -13.64 -9.30
N VAL A 25 -5.34 -12.55 -9.78
CA VAL A 25 -3.94 -12.56 -10.23
C VAL A 25 -3.00 -12.83 -9.07
N SER A 26 -2.31 -13.97 -9.09
CA SER A 26 -1.31 -14.35 -8.07
C SER A 26 0.14 -14.02 -8.49
N ALA A 27 0.35 -13.53 -9.71
CA ALA A 27 1.66 -13.10 -10.19
C ALA A 27 2.23 -11.92 -9.37
N GLU A 28 3.32 -12.15 -8.64
CA GLU A 28 3.99 -11.14 -7.79
C GLU A 28 4.37 -9.85 -8.54
N ASN A 29 4.70 -9.96 -9.82
CA ASN A 29 5.15 -8.84 -10.66
C ASN A 29 4.06 -8.37 -11.66
N GLY A 30 2.82 -8.82 -11.49
CA GLY A 30 1.71 -8.61 -12.41
C GLY A 30 1.67 -9.65 -13.54
N LEU A 31 0.49 -9.82 -14.13
CA LEU A 31 0.19 -10.79 -15.17
C LEU A 31 -0.05 -10.09 -16.50
N VAL A 32 0.72 -10.48 -17.52
CA VAL A 32 0.60 -9.87 -18.86
C VAL A 32 -0.65 -10.39 -19.56
N ILE A 33 -1.48 -9.47 -20.04
CA ILE A 33 -2.63 -9.77 -20.88
C ILE A 33 -2.31 -9.52 -22.36
N ARG A 34 -2.81 -10.39 -23.25
CA ARG A 34 -2.46 -10.42 -24.68
C ARG A 34 -3.68 -10.52 -25.57
N VAL A 35 -3.51 -10.12 -26.84
CA VAL A 35 -4.56 -10.23 -27.87
C VAL A 35 -4.86 -11.68 -28.31
N LYS A 36 -3.94 -12.61 -28.08
CA LYS A 36 -4.06 -14.03 -28.50
C LYS A 36 -3.41 -14.94 -27.45
N PRO A 37 -3.83 -16.22 -27.34
CA PRO A 37 -3.29 -17.20 -26.40
C PRO A 37 -1.91 -17.71 -26.82
N SER A 38 -0.91 -16.82 -26.86
CA SER A 38 0.44 -17.13 -27.29
C SER A 38 1.48 -16.19 -26.67
N ARG A 39 2.64 -16.74 -26.31
CA ARG A 39 3.76 -15.97 -25.72
C ARG A 39 4.30 -14.87 -26.64
N GLY A 40 4.16 -15.03 -27.96
CA GLY A 40 4.60 -14.06 -28.96
C GLY A 40 3.54 -13.00 -29.31
N ALA A 41 2.30 -13.16 -28.84
CA ALA A 41 1.21 -12.24 -29.19
C ALA A 41 1.43 -10.84 -28.61
N LYS A 42 0.91 -9.81 -29.29
CA LYS A 42 0.94 -8.43 -28.80
C LYS A 42 0.38 -8.35 -27.38
N ARG A 43 1.14 -7.71 -26.48
CA ARG A 43 0.68 -7.37 -25.12
C ARG A 43 -0.29 -6.21 -25.21
N ILE A 44 -1.41 -6.30 -24.48
CA ILE A 44 -2.38 -5.20 -24.39
C ILE A 44 -2.37 -4.53 -23.02
N GLY A 45 -1.75 -5.16 -22.02
CA GLY A 45 -1.63 -4.61 -20.68
C GLY A 45 -0.92 -5.53 -19.70
N MET A 46 -0.93 -5.13 -18.44
CA MET A 46 -0.45 -5.90 -17.30
C MET A 46 -1.44 -5.72 -16.16
N LEU A 47 -1.89 -6.83 -15.61
CA LEU A 47 -2.84 -6.90 -14.50
C LEU A 47 -2.05 -6.97 -13.20
N ASP A 48 -2.44 -6.18 -12.21
CA ASP A 48 -1.76 -6.14 -10.93
C ASP A 48 -2.14 -7.35 -10.06
N TYR A 49 -1.27 -7.64 -9.08
CA TYR A 49 -1.54 -8.69 -8.10
C TYR A 49 -2.88 -8.43 -7.39
N GLY A 50 -3.69 -9.47 -7.28
CA GLY A 50 -5.01 -9.42 -6.67
C GLY A 50 -6.10 -8.79 -7.53
N THR A 51 -5.82 -8.42 -8.79
CA THR A 51 -6.89 -8.08 -9.75
C THR A 51 -7.82 -9.28 -9.92
N ALA A 52 -9.12 -9.05 -9.73
CA ALA A 52 -10.16 -10.03 -9.95
C ALA A 52 -10.54 -10.06 -11.44
N LEU A 53 -10.66 -11.27 -11.97
CA LEU A 53 -10.93 -11.54 -13.37
C LEU A 53 -11.99 -12.63 -13.46
N GLU A 54 -12.84 -12.53 -14.47
CA GLU A 54 -13.73 -13.63 -14.84
C GLU A 54 -13.13 -14.35 -16.04
N ILE A 55 -12.99 -15.67 -15.94
CA ILE A 55 -12.64 -16.53 -17.06
C ILE A 55 -13.88 -16.72 -17.93
N THR A 56 -13.79 -16.28 -19.18
CA THR A 56 -14.89 -16.40 -20.15
C THR A 56 -14.70 -17.56 -21.13
N GLU A 57 -13.47 -18.10 -21.24
CA GLU A 57 -13.17 -19.23 -22.11
C GLU A 57 -11.89 -19.97 -21.66
N HIS A 58 -11.98 -21.30 -21.56
CA HIS A 58 -10.82 -22.19 -21.45
C HIS A 58 -10.37 -22.64 -22.84
N THR A 59 -9.18 -22.23 -23.26
CA THR A 59 -8.73 -22.50 -24.63
C THR A 59 -8.16 -23.92 -24.81
N ASN A 60 -7.87 -24.64 -23.72
CA ASN A 60 -7.14 -25.91 -23.70
C ASN A 60 -5.71 -25.85 -24.28
N LEU A 61 -5.20 -24.64 -24.56
CA LEU A 61 -3.84 -24.43 -25.05
C LEU A 61 -2.88 -24.42 -23.88
N GLN A 62 -2.32 -25.61 -23.59
CA GLN A 62 -1.40 -25.83 -22.48
C GLN A 62 -0.08 -25.07 -22.67
N LEU A 63 0.49 -24.62 -21.56
CA LEU A 63 1.79 -23.97 -21.49
C LEU A 63 2.50 -24.34 -20.19
N ASP A 64 3.80 -24.60 -20.32
CA ASP A 64 4.71 -24.78 -19.20
C ASP A 64 5.69 -23.61 -19.13
N ILE A 65 5.87 -23.04 -17.94
CA ILE A 65 6.79 -21.93 -17.68
C ILE A 65 7.71 -22.30 -16.51
N MET A 66 9.00 -22.00 -16.66
CA MET A 66 9.94 -22.05 -15.54
C MET A 66 9.93 -20.70 -14.82
N ASN A 67 9.58 -20.68 -13.54
CA ASN A 67 9.61 -19.50 -12.68
C ASN A 67 10.48 -19.78 -11.46
N ASN A 68 11.58 -19.04 -11.30
CA ASN A 68 12.55 -19.24 -10.21
C ASN A 68 13.03 -20.71 -10.04
N GLY A 69 13.12 -21.47 -11.13
CA GLY A 69 13.53 -22.88 -11.12
C GLY A 69 12.39 -23.88 -10.89
N GLU A 70 11.17 -23.41 -10.63
CA GLU A 70 9.97 -24.24 -10.50
C GLU A 70 9.18 -24.26 -11.82
N LYS A 71 8.67 -25.44 -12.18
CA LYS A 71 7.80 -25.60 -13.34
C LYS A 71 6.36 -25.25 -12.95
N ILE A 72 5.81 -24.23 -13.60
CA ILE A 72 4.40 -23.84 -13.50
C ILE A 72 3.71 -24.29 -14.79
N SER A 73 2.75 -25.19 -14.65
CA SER A 73 1.92 -25.69 -15.74
C SER A 73 0.53 -25.07 -15.67
N GLY A 74 -0.07 -24.86 -16.83
CA GLY A 74 -1.43 -24.33 -16.96
C GLY A 74 -1.82 -24.18 -18.42
N GLU A 75 -2.84 -23.38 -18.68
CA GLU A 75 -3.33 -23.08 -20.02
C GLU A 75 -3.51 -21.58 -20.24
N TRP A 76 -3.67 -21.21 -21.51
CA TRP A 76 -4.22 -19.91 -21.82
C TRP A 76 -5.74 -19.89 -21.59
N VAL A 77 -6.20 -18.83 -20.93
CA VAL A 77 -7.62 -18.57 -20.72
C VAL A 77 -7.96 -17.19 -21.24
N LYS A 78 -9.18 -17.03 -21.74
CA LYS A 78 -9.74 -15.72 -22.07
C LYS A 78 -10.39 -15.15 -20.81
N VAL A 79 -10.11 -13.88 -20.52
CA VAL A 79 -10.58 -13.20 -19.32
C VAL A 79 -11.19 -11.86 -19.65
N ARG A 80 -12.11 -11.42 -18.79
CA ARG A 80 -12.61 -10.03 -18.74
C ARG A 80 -12.38 -9.42 -17.36
N GLY A 81 -12.17 -8.11 -17.33
CA GLY A 81 -12.07 -7.34 -16.09
C GLY A 81 -13.43 -7.27 -15.39
N MET A 82 -13.42 -7.40 -14.06
CA MET A 82 -14.63 -7.23 -13.24
C MET A 82 -14.82 -5.81 -12.72
N ASP A 83 -13.72 -5.05 -12.63
CA ASP A 83 -13.73 -3.67 -12.16
C ASP A 83 -13.91 -2.72 -13.36
N ALA A 84 -14.80 -1.73 -13.23
CA ALA A 84 -15.07 -0.72 -14.27
C ALA A 84 -13.85 0.17 -14.63
N TYR A 85 -12.77 0.07 -13.87
CA TYR A 85 -11.52 0.79 -14.07
C TYR A 85 -10.48 -0.01 -14.85
N GLU A 86 -10.72 -1.29 -15.13
CA GLU A 86 -9.84 -2.10 -15.96
C GLU A 86 -9.96 -1.64 -17.43
N SER A 87 -8.84 -1.22 -18.02
CA SER A 87 -8.82 -0.57 -19.33
C SER A 87 -8.95 -1.55 -20.51
N PHE A 88 -9.38 -2.78 -20.28
CA PHE A 88 -9.53 -3.81 -21.31
C PHE A 88 -10.89 -4.48 -21.19
N GLU A 89 -11.52 -4.74 -22.33
CA GLU A 89 -12.79 -5.47 -22.37
C GLU A 89 -12.54 -6.98 -22.21
N GLU A 90 -11.65 -7.53 -23.04
CA GLU A 90 -11.26 -8.94 -23.00
C GLU A 90 -9.80 -9.15 -23.42
N GLY A 91 -9.19 -10.25 -22.99
CA GLY A 91 -7.89 -10.68 -23.49
C GLY A 91 -7.47 -12.05 -22.95
N TYR A 92 -6.26 -12.48 -23.29
CA TYR A 92 -5.75 -13.80 -22.91
C TYR A 92 -4.63 -13.69 -21.89
N VAL A 93 -4.71 -14.53 -20.85
CA VAL A 93 -3.70 -14.68 -19.80
C VAL A 93 -3.35 -16.14 -19.59
N PHE A 94 -2.23 -16.41 -18.93
CA PHE A 94 -1.83 -17.77 -18.53
C PHE A 94 -2.34 -18.06 -17.12
N ASN A 95 -3.21 -19.05 -16.97
CA ASN A 95 -3.91 -19.31 -15.70
C ASN A 95 -3.02 -19.92 -14.60
N GLY A 96 -1.81 -20.38 -14.92
CA GLY A 96 -0.83 -20.81 -13.91
C GLY A 96 -0.43 -19.68 -12.94
N PHE A 97 -0.83 -18.43 -13.20
CA PHE A 97 -0.69 -17.28 -12.29
C PHE A 97 -2.04 -16.70 -11.84
N LEU A 98 -3.09 -17.50 -11.87
CA LEU A 98 -4.39 -17.19 -11.29
C LEU A 98 -4.63 -18.08 -10.07
N THR A 99 -5.54 -17.67 -9.19
CA THR A 99 -5.97 -18.45 -8.03
C THR A 99 -7.42 -18.14 -7.70
N GLU A 100 -8.16 -19.15 -7.22
CA GLU A 100 -9.50 -18.97 -6.67
C GLU A 100 -9.48 -18.28 -5.29
N GLU A 101 -8.34 -18.32 -4.59
CA GLU A 101 -8.20 -17.66 -3.29
C GLU A 101 -8.34 -16.15 -3.46
N LYS A 102 -9.27 -15.54 -2.72
CA LYS A 102 -9.46 -14.10 -2.76
C LYS A 102 -8.23 -13.36 -2.25
N LEU A 103 -7.54 -12.69 -3.18
CA LEU A 103 -6.38 -11.87 -2.88
C LEU A 103 -6.78 -10.41 -2.69
N LYS A 104 -6.16 -9.73 -1.73
CA LYS A 104 -6.27 -8.27 -1.59
C LYS A 104 -5.25 -7.60 -2.52
N LYS A 105 -5.70 -6.59 -3.27
CA LYS A 105 -4.79 -5.68 -3.98
C LYS A 105 -3.83 -5.03 -2.97
N ARG A 106 -2.56 -4.97 -3.35
CA ARG A 106 -1.48 -4.45 -2.50
C ARG A 106 -1.29 -2.97 -2.79
N PHE A 107 -0.78 -2.22 -1.80
CA PHE A 107 -0.29 -0.87 -2.02
C PHE A 107 0.74 -0.85 -3.14
N LYS A 108 0.65 0.15 -4.02
CA LYS A 108 1.55 0.36 -5.14
C LYS A 108 1.83 1.86 -5.31
N ALA A 109 3.10 2.21 -5.41
CA ALA A 109 3.57 3.53 -5.78
C ALA A 109 4.48 3.39 -7.02
N SER A 110 4.02 3.95 -8.14
CA SER A 110 4.70 3.83 -9.43
C SER A 110 5.50 5.08 -9.73
N PHE A 111 6.77 4.91 -10.04
CA PHE A 111 7.63 5.90 -10.69
C PHE A 111 8.03 5.39 -12.08
N GLU A 112 8.60 6.26 -12.91
CA GLU A 112 9.09 5.88 -14.24
C GLU A 112 10.11 4.73 -14.15
N GLU A 113 11.06 4.86 -13.21
CA GLU A 113 12.21 3.98 -13.11
C GLU A 113 11.92 2.67 -12.37
N PHE A 114 10.96 2.69 -11.45
CA PHE A 114 10.60 1.54 -10.62
C PHE A 114 9.21 1.67 -9.99
N THR A 115 8.67 0.54 -9.53
CA THR A 115 7.46 0.46 -8.72
C THR A 115 7.80 -0.04 -7.32
N VAL A 116 7.22 0.60 -6.30
CA VAL A 116 7.25 0.10 -4.91
C VAL A 116 5.92 -0.54 -4.57
N SER A 117 5.93 -1.74 -4.01
CA SER A 117 4.74 -2.39 -3.46
C SER A 117 4.93 -2.85 -2.02
N ILE A 118 3.85 -2.82 -1.24
CA ILE A 118 3.85 -3.22 0.17
C ILE A 118 2.65 -4.11 0.43
N ASP A 119 2.90 -5.30 0.95
CA ASP A 119 1.85 -6.25 1.33
C ASP A 119 1.05 -5.72 2.53
N ASP A 120 -0.23 -6.08 2.64
CA ASP A 120 -1.09 -5.71 3.78
C ASP A 120 -1.22 -4.19 4.04
N ILE A 121 -1.05 -3.36 3.01
CA ILE A 121 -1.51 -1.97 2.97
C ILE A 121 -2.47 -1.88 1.78
N SER A 122 -3.62 -1.25 1.97
CA SER A 122 -4.61 -1.10 0.89
C SER A 122 -4.04 -0.35 -0.31
N GLU A 123 -4.61 -0.59 -1.48
CA GLU A 123 -4.43 0.28 -2.63
C GLU A 123 -4.90 1.70 -2.28
N LYS A 124 -4.13 2.70 -2.76
CA LYS A 124 -4.33 4.11 -2.44
C LYS A 124 -3.91 4.96 -3.63
N THR A 125 -4.62 6.06 -3.85
CA THR A 125 -4.16 7.12 -4.75
C THR A 125 -3.23 8.07 -3.98
N PRO A 126 -2.19 8.59 -4.64
CA PRO A 126 -1.38 9.63 -4.02
C PRO A 126 -2.23 10.87 -3.80
N LYS A 127 -2.06 11.53 -2.66
CA LYS A 127 -2.53 12.89 -2.45
C LYS A 127 -1.82 13.82 -3.42
N GLU A 128 -2.50 14.87 -3.88
CA GLU A 128 -1.85 15.99 -4.56
C GLU A 128 -0.71 16.49 -3.66
N ALA A 129 0.52 16.19 -4.06
CA ALA A 129 1.68 16.44 -3.22
C ALA A 129 2.07 17.91 -3.30
N PHE A 130 2.52 18.46 -2.17
CA PHE A 130 3.39 19.64 -2.18
C PHE A 130 4.76 19.19 -2.70
N GLY A 131 5.05 19.41 -3.98
CA GLY A 131 6.34 19.08 -4.59
C GLY A 131 6.23 18.50 -6.00
N ASN A 132 7.35 18.02 -6.55
CA ASN A 132 7.35 17.36 -7.86
C ASN A 132 6.82 15.92 -7.70
N PRO A 133 5.66 15.55 -8.29
CA PRO A 133 5.08 14.21 -8.19
C PRO A 133 5.97 13.14 -8.83
N ASP A 134 6.87 13.50 -9.74
CA ASP A 134 7.88 12.60 -10.30
C ASP A 134 8.92 12.18 -9.25
N LYS A 135 9.01 12.89 -8.12
CA LYS A 135 9.99 12.65 -7.05
C LYS A 135 9.37 12.24 -5.73
N ILE A 136 8.19 12.77 -5.40
CA ILE A 136 7.57 12.59 -4.09
C ILE A 136 6.11 12.21 -4.26
N LEU A 137 5.71 11.11 -3.63
CA LEU A 137 4.31 10.69 -3.51
C LEU A 137 3.90 10.63 -2.04
N SER A 138 2.74 11.18 -1.69
CA SER A 138 2.19 11.11 -0.34
C SER A 138 0.90 10.29 -0.30
N PHE A 139 0.74 9.46 0.73
CA PHE A 139 -0.40 8.58 0.91
C PHE A 139 -0.89 8.64 2.36
N LYS A 140 -2.21 8.59 2.56
CA LYS A 140 -2.81 8.49 3.90
C LYS A 140 -3.14 7.03 4.24
N LEU A 141 -2.58 6.53 5.34
CA LEU A 141 -2.90 5.20 5.84
C LEU A 141 -4.32 5.15 6.44
N ASN A 142 -4.91 3.97 6.47
CA ASN A 142 -6.13 3.68 7.23
C ASN A 142 -5.78 3.48 8.70
N LEU A 143 -6.77 3.61 9.60
CA LEU A 143 -6.56 3.59 11.06
C LEU A 143 -5.90 2.30 11.59
N ASP A 144 -6.09 1.19 10.89
CA ASP A 144 -5.57 -0.13 11.19
C ASP A 144 -4.28 -0.48 10.43
N GLU A 145 -3.79 0.43 9.58
CA GLU A 145 -2.60 0.22 8.77
C GLU A 145 -1.35 0.84 9.41
N SER A 146 -0.22 0.16 9.22
CA SER A 146 1.09 0.62 9.68
C SER A 146 2.17 0.07 8.75
N LEU A 147 3.28 0.77 8.54
CA LEU A 147 4.40 0.19 7.78
C LEU A 147 5.22 -0.81 8.59
N GLU A 148 5.07 -0.85 9.91
CA GLU A 148 6.01 -1.55 10.79
C GLU A 148 6.11 -3.04 10.47
N GLY A 149 7.35 -3.50 10.26
CA GLY A 149 7.61 -4.91 9.96
C GLY A 149 7.06 -5.38 8.63
N LYS A 150 6.51 -4.53 7.76
CA LYS A 150 6.04 -4.95 6.44
C LYS A 150 7.19 -5.15 5.46
N THR A 151 6.90 -5.90 4.41
CA THR A 151 7.86 -6.15 3.32
C THR A 151 7.64 -5.11 2.23
N ILE A 152 8.68 -4.33 1.96
CA ILE A 152 8.73 -3.37 0.86
C ILE A 152 9.41 -4.05 -0.32
N LYS A 153 8.73 -4.14 -1.46
CA LYS A 153 9.25 -4.73 -2.69
C LYS A 153 9.51 -3.60 -3.68
N VAL A 154 10.69 -3.59 -4.30
CA VAL A 154 11.03 -2.61 -5.35
C VAL A 154 11.25 -3.36 -6.67
N LYS A 155 10.38 -3.11 -7.64
CA LYS A 155 10.47 -3.67 -9.00
C LYS A 155 11.04 -2.59 -9.93
N HIS A 156 12.25 -2.79 -10.40
CA HIS A 156 12.87 -1.91 -11.38
C HIS A 156 12.23 -2.07 -12.78
N HIS A 157 12.21 -0.99 -13.56
CA HIS A 157 11.71 -1.00 -14.95
C HIS A 157 12.85 -0.91 -15.97
N GLN A 158 14.07 -0.65 -15.52
CA GLN A 158 15.29 -0.52 -16.31
C GLN A 158 16.45 -1.27 -15.67
N GLU A 159 17.56 -1.46 -16.39
CA GLU A 159 18.77 -2.04 -15.83
C GLU A 159 19.35 -1.13 -14.73
N PHE A 160 19.93 -1.74 -13.70
CA PHE A 160 20.43 -1.01 -12.55
C PHE A 160 21.59 -1.75 -11.88
N ARG A 161 22.44 -1.00 -11.17
CA ARG A 161 23.51 -1.53 -10.32
C ARG A 161 23.03 -1.81 -8.90
N THR A 162 22.37 -0.83 -8.28
CA THR A 162 21.95 -0.93 -6.88
C THR A 162 20.60 -0.27 -6.63
N ILE A 163 19.89 -0.81 -5.64
CA ILE A 163 18.69 -0.20 -5.05
C ILE A 163 18.92 -0.17 -3.54
N GLU A 164 18.87 1.02 -2.96
CA GLU A 164 18.98 1.26 -1.53
C GLU A 164 17.69 1.88 -1.02
N VAL A 165 17.17 1.36 0.10
CA VAL A 165 15.94 1.88 0.72
C VAL A 165 16.26 2.33 2.13
N PHE A 166 15.86 3.56 2.45
CA PHE A 166 16.00 4.16 3.77
C PHE A 166 14.62 4.48 4.33
N GLN A 167 14.48 4.38 5.64
CA GLN A 167 13.28 4.77 6.36
C GLN A 167 13.60 5.88 7.35
N LYS A 168 12.69 6.84 7.43
CA LYS A 168 12.66 7.93 8.41
C LYS A 168 11.24 8.03 8.95
N HIS A 169 11.09 8.58 10.13
CA HIS A 169 9.80 9.00 10.66
C HIS A 169 9.84 10.46 11.12
N GLU A 170 8.66 11.05 11.14
CA GLU A 170 8.33 12.37 11.65
C GLU A 170 7.46 12.20 12.90
N ASN A 171 7.77 12.94 13.96
CA ASN A 171 6.88 13.08 15.11
C ASN A 171 6.37 14.52 15.20
N SER A 172 5.09 14.66 15.55
CA SER A 172 4.39 15.92 15.78
C SER A 172 3.82 15.98 17.18
N ILE A 173 3.35 17.16 17.58
CA ILE A 173 2.59 17.33 18.82
C ILE A 173 1.11 17.15 18.54
N ALA A 174 0.42 16.49 19.46
CA ALA A 174 -1.02 16.53 19.58
C ALA A 174 -1.43 16.92 21.00
N ILE A 175 -2.58 17.57 21.10
CA ILE A 175 -3.24 17.87 22.36
C ILE A 175 -4.49 17.00 22.42
N SER A 176 -4.61 16.17 23.44
CA SER A 176 -5.70 15.21 23.52
C SER A 176 -6.16 14.97 24.95
N ASP A 177 -7.44 14.74 25.10
CA ASP A 177 -8.09 14.31 26.33
C ASP A 177 -8.91 13.03 26.08
N ASP A 178 -9.75 12.66 27.04
CA ASP A 178 -10.59 11.46 26.97
C ASP A 178 -11.69 11.55 25.90
N LYS A 179 -11.95 12.73 25.34
CA LYS A 179 -13.11 13.01 24.47
C LYS A 179 -12.73 13.50 23.08
N SER A 180 -11.60 14.18 22.95
CA SER A 180 -11.23 14.94 21.77
C SER A 180 -9.71 15.03 21.59
N HIS A 181 -9.30 15.36 20.37
CA HIS A 181 -7.91 15.56 20.01
C HIS A 181 -7.77 16.75 19.06
N CYS A 182 -6.60 17.36 19.08
CA CYS A 182 -6.14 18.36 18.11
C CYS A 182 -4.69 18.08 17.75
N ASP A 183 -4.40 17.94 16.46
CA ASP A 183 -3.05 17.65 15.97
C ASP A 183 -2.38 18.92 15.43
N LEU A 184 -1.13 19.14 15.83
CA LEU A 184 -0.30 20.24 15.32
C LEU A 184 0.58 19.74 14.16
N ILE A 185 -0.05 19.25 13.08
CA ILE A 185 0.66 18.65 11.93
C ILE A 185 1.40 19.64 11.03
N ASP A 186 1.13 20.94 11.17
CA ASP A 186 1.78 22.02 10.41
C ASP A 186 2.75 22.87 11.25
N TRP A 187 2.92 22.51 12.53
CA TRP A 187 3.85 23.18 13.44
C TRP A 187 4.93 22.21 13.89
N GLN A 188 6.19 22.66 13.78
CA GLN A 188 7.43 22.05 14.27
C GLN A 188 7.44 20.52 14.40
N HIS A 189 8.38 19.85 13.74
CA HIS A 189 8.46 18.39 13.78
C HIS A 189 9.81 17.91 14.26
N TYR A 190 9.82 16.77 14.94
CA TYR A 190 11.02 15.98 15.03
C TYR A 190 11.15 15.08 13.81
N TYR A 191 12.35 15.06 13.28
CA TYR A 191 12.73 14.25 12.14
C TYR A 191 13.84 13.31 12.55
N SER A 192 13.57 12.01 12.53
CA SER A 192 14.65 11.02 12.75
C SER A 192 15.67 11.04 11.62
N SER A 193 16.85 10.47 11.87
CA SER A 193 17.83 10.21 10.82
C SER A 193 17.33 9.14 9.86
N TRP A 194 17.75 9.23 8.60
CA TRP A 194 17.52 8.17 7.62
C TRP A 194 18.25 6.90 8.03
N LYS A 195 17.50 5.81 8.22
CA LYS A 195 18.04 4.51 8.59
C LYS A 195 17.93 3.56 7.39
N PRO A 196 19.03 2.90 6.95
CA PRO A 196 18.96 1.93 5.87
C PRO A 196 18.10 0.73 6.27
N LEU A 197 17.33 0.21 5.32
CA LEU A 197 16.54 -1.01 5.48
C LEU A 197 17.35 -2.23 5.06
N LYS A 198 17.21 -3.32 5.82
CA LYS A 198 17.88 -4.58 5.51
C LYS A 198 17.14 -5.29 4.37
N THR A 199 17.90 -5.77 3.39
CA THR A 199 17.40 -6.65 2.35
C THR A 199 17.07 -8.02 2.93
N ILE A 200 15.88 -8.54 2.65
CA ILE A 200 15.39 -9.85 3.14
C ILE A 200 15.79 -10.98 2.18
N SER A 201 15.95 -10.70 0.89
CA SER A 201 16.30 -11.69 -0.14
C SER A 201 16.93 -11.01 -1.36
N ARG A 202 17.51 -11.77 -2.28
CA ARG A 202 18.13 -11.25 -3.52
C ARG A 202 17.16 -10.50 -4.45
N ASN A 203 15.84 -10.52 -4.18
CA ASN A 203 14.80 -9.97 -5.05
C ASN A 203 14.33 -8.57 -4.64
N HIS A 204 15.22 -7.69 -4.17
CA HIS A 204 14.91 -6.28 -3.83
C HIS A 204 13.72 -6.14 -2.86
N LYS A 205 13.66 -7.04 -1.88
CA LYS A 205 12.70 -7.02 -0.78
C LYS A 205 13.38 -6.48 0.46
N PHE A 206 12.78 -5.50 1.12
CA PHE A 206 13.30 -4.81 2.29
C PHE A 206 12.33 -4.91 3.45
N LYS A 207 12.84 -5.04 4.69
CA LYS A 207 11.99 -5.08 5.88
C LYS A 207 11.85 -3.67 6.44
N ALA A 208 10.63 -3.15 6.49
CA ALA A 208 10.33 -1.91 7.19
C ALA A 208 10.63 -2.06 8.69
N ARG A 209 11.17 -1.00 9.29
CA ARG A 209 11.57 -1.00 10.70
C ARG A 209 10.40 -0.57 11.58
N ALA A 210 10.23 -1.25 12.70
CA ALA A 210 9.41 -0.73 13.80
C ALA A 210 10.06 0.53 14.40
N ILE A 211 9.23 1.48 14.81
CA ILE A 211 9.65 2.67 15.54
C ILE A 211 9.58 2.31 17.02
N SER A 212 10.73 2.27 17.70
CA SER A 212 10.75 2.02 19.14
C SER A 212 10.05 3.15 19.89
N GLU A 213 9.41 2.84 21.02
CA GLU A 213 8.75 3.83 21.89
C GLU A 213 9.67 5.04 22.21
N LYS A 214 10.94 4.79 22.51
CA LYS A 214 11.94 5.85 22.76
C LYS A 214 12.11 6.81 21.57
N GLU A 215 12.00 6.32 20.34
CA GLU A 215 12.11 7.15 19.13
C GLU A 215 10.78 7.86 18.84
N ALA A 216 9.64 7.19 19.07
CA ALA A 216 8.32 7.79 18.91
C ALA A 216 8.07 8.97 19.88
N LEU A 217 8.70 8.94 21.07
CA LEU A 217 8.63 10.00 22.08
C LEU A 217 9.70 11.09 21.94
N LYS A 218 10.48 11.10 20.85
CA LYS A 218 11.45 12.18 20.60
C LYS A 218 10.77 13.37 19.96
N PHE A 219 11.11 14.54 20.47
CA PHE A 219 10.75 15.82 19.91
C PHE A 219 11.92 16.80 20.00
N ILE A 220 11.87 17.89 19.22
CA ILE A 220 12.86 18.97 19.33
C ILE A 220 12.59 19.79 20.59
N ASP A 221 13.60 20.51 21.05
CA ASP A 221 13.41 21.47 22.15
C ASP A 221 12.65 22.69 21.61
N VAL A 222 11.61 23.12 22.32
CA VAL A 222 10.71 24.19 21.89
C VAL A 222 10.38 25.12 23.04
N ASP A 223 10.12 26.38 22.72
CA ASP A 223 9.54 27.32 23.68
C ASP A 223 8.07 26.98 23.96
N ILE A 224 7.73 26.82 25.23
CA ILE A 224 6.41 26.38 25.68
C ILE A 224 5.37 27.49 25.53
N GLU A 225 5.78 28.76 25.64
CA GLU A 225 4.86 29.87 25.40
C GLU A 225 4.49 29.97 23.91
N THR A 226 5.46 29.71 23.02
CA THR A 226 5.19 29.55 21.58
C THR A 226 4.22 28.40 21.30
N LEU A 227 4.39 27.23 21.95
CA LEU A 227 3.43 26.12 21.83
C LEU A 227 2.01 26.55 22.24
N LYS A 228 1.88 27.27 23.37
CA LYS A 228 0.57 27.76 23.85
C LYS A 228 -0.10 28.68 22.85
N SER A 229 0.65 29.60 22.22
CA SER A 229 0.12 30.47 21.16
C SER A 229 -0.40 29.66 19.98
N VAL A 230 0.40 28.71 19.50
CA VAL A 230 0.04 27.87 18.34
C VAL A 230 -1.18 27.01 18.61
N VAL A 231 -1.29 26.44 19.82
CA VAL A 231 -2.48 25.69 20.23
C VAL A 231 -3.70 26.59 20.27
N ASN A 232 -3.59 27.82 20.76
CA ASN A 232 -4.70 28.76 20.73
C ASN A 232 -5.16 29.10 19.30
N GLU A 233 -4.21 29.32 18.40
CA GLU A 233 -4.47 29.65 16.99
C GLU A 233 -5.05 28.47 16.20
N THR A 234 -4.51 27.27 16.41
CA THR A 234 -4.84 26.07 15.61
C THR A 234 -6.00 25.28 16.20
N CYS A 235 -5.98 25.06 17.53
CA CYS A 235 -6.92 24.21 18.25
C CYS A 235 -8.03 25.00 18.96
N GLY A 236 -7.84 26.32 19.13
CA GLY A 236 -8.79 27.21 19.76
C GLY A 236 -8.62 27.37 21.28
N ALA A 237 -9.40 28.29 21.85
CA ALA A 237 -9.25 28.75 23.23
C ALA A 237 -9.46 27.65 24.29
N SER A 238 -10.32 26.66 24.02
CA SER A 238 -10.57 25.54 24.95
C SER A 238 -9.30 24.72 25.20
N TRP A 239 -8.56 24.41 24.13
CA TRP A 239 -7.30 23.68 24.24
C TRP A 239 -6.21 24.54 24.86
N SER A 240 -6.14 25.82 24.48
CA SER A 240 -5.21 26.78 25.09
C SER A 240 -5.36 26.85 26.61
N ALA A 241 -6.60 26.94 27.11
CA ALA A 241 -6.88 26.94 28.55
C ALA A 241 -6.45 25.63 29.23
N SER A 242 -6.55 24.50 28.54
CA SER A 242 -6.21 23.17 29.06
C SER A 242 -4.71 22.94 29.19
N ILE A 243 -3.88 23.65 28.43
CA ILE A 243 -2.41 23.54 28.46
C ILE A 243 -1.72 24.70 29.18
N LYS A 244 -2.46 25.58 29.86
CA LYS A 244 -1.90 26.80 30.49
C LYS A 244 -0.75 26.52 31.48
N ASP A 245 -0.82 25.39 32.18
CA ASP A 245 0.12 24.98 33.23
C ASP A 245 1.21 24.01 32.72
N VAL A 246 1.16 23.63 31.44
CA VAL A 246 2.17 22.77 30.80
C VAL A 246 3.52 23.47 30.79
N LYS A 247 4.58 22.70 31.10
CA LYS A 247 5.98 23.15 31.12
C LYS A 247 6.87 22.38 30.15
N SER A 248 6.33 21.33 29.53
CA SER A 248 7.03 20.44 28.62
C SER A 248 6.04 19.84 27.62
N VAL A 249 6.48 19.57 26.40
CA VAL A 249 5.73 18.84 25.36
C VAL A 249 5.37 17.39 25.72
N LYS A 250 5.80 16.94 26.91
CA LYS A 250 5.49 15.62 27.48
C LYS A 250 4.47 15.69 28.61
N ASP A 251 4.11 16.90 29.06
CA ASP A 251 3.13 17.06 30.12
C ASP A 251 1.72 16.91 29.54
N TYR A 252 0.86 16.17 30.21
CA TYR A 252 -0.56 16.09 29.85
C TYR A 252 -1.21 17.49 29.84
N PRO A 253 -2.10 17.83 28.87
CA PRO A 253 -2.67 16.98 27.81
C PRO A 253 -1.88 16.94 26.49
N THR A 254 -0.62 17.38 26.50
CA THR A 254 0.25 17.31 25.31
C THR A 254 0.82 15.91 25.13
N SER A 255 1.01 15.50 23.89
CA SER A 255 1.60 14.23 23.54
C SER A 255 2.45 14.36 22.27
N ILE A 256 3.50 13.53 22.20
CA ILE A 256 4.31 13.37 21.00
C ILE A 256 3.81 12.13 20.28
N ILE A 257 3.45 12.29 19.01
CA ILE A 257 2.91 11.22 18.19
C ILE A 257 3.67 11.11 16.87
N THR A 258 3.83 9.89 16.36
CA THR A 258 4.39 9.69 15.02
C THR A 258 3.35 10.07 13.98
N SER A 259 3.66 11.08 13.18
CA SER A 259 2.76 11.65 12.18
C SER A 259 2.98 11.08 10.79
N LYS A 260 4.23 10.80 10.42
CA LYS A 260 4.60 10.30 9.10
C LYS A 260 5.70 9.26 9.17
N VAL A 261 5.64 8.30 8.25
CA VAL A 261 6.76 7.42 7.90
C VAL A 261 7.15 7.69 6.46
N LEU A 262 8.44 7.91 6.22
CA LEU A 262 8.99 8.22 4.91
C LEU A 262 9.89 7.08 4.47
N LEU A 263 9.75 6.67 3.22
CA LEU A 263 10.69 5.81 2.52
C LEU A 263 11.45 6.66 1.50
N ARG A 264 12.77 6.54 1.49
CA ARG A 264 13.63 7.10 0.44
C ARG A 264 14.24 5.94 -0.32
N ILE A 265 13.99 5.91 -1.62
CA ILE A 265 14.50 4.89 -2.54
C ILE A 265 15.55 5.56 -3.42
N ILE A 266 16.77 5.04 -3.38
CA ILE A 266 17.87 5.47 -4.23
C ILE A 266 18.19 4.32 -5.17
N MET A 267 18.00 4.54 -6.47
CA MET A 267 18.40 3.60 -7.51
C MET A 267 19.60 4.16 -8.26
N THR A 268 20.64 3.34 -8.42
CA THR A 268 21.80 3.64 -9.26
C THR A 268 21.71 2.80 -10.52
N ASP A 269 21.68 3.42 -11.69
CA ASP A 269 21.60 2.71 -12.97
C ASP A 269 22.96 2.09 -13.39
N ILE A 270 22.99 1.47 -14.58
CA ILE A 270 24.21 0.86 -15.14
C ILE A 270 25.32 1.85 -15.46
N ASP A 271 25.00 3.13 -15.67
CA ASP A 271 25.96 4.19 -15.97
C ASP A 271 26.46 4.90 -14.70
N GLY A 272 25.82 4.60 -13.56
CA GLY A 272 26.15 5.17 -12.25
C GLY A 272 25.33 6.41 -11.90
N TYR A 273 24.34 6.78 -12.71
CA TYR A 273 23.43 7.87 -12.40
C TYR A 273 22.47 7.45 -11.28
N LYS A 274 22.21 8.38 -10.36
CA LYS A 274 21.39 8.15 -9.17
C LYS A 274 20.05 8.85 -9.29
N THR A 275 18.99 8.06 -9.20
CA THR A 275 17.63 8.55 -9.04
C THR A 275 17.20 8.39 -7.58
N GLU A 276 16.68 9.47 -7.00
CA GLU A 276 16.10 9.48 -5.65
C GLU A 276 14.60 9.77 -5.73
N LYS A 277 13.79 8.92 -5.08
CA LYS A 277 12.35 9.13 -4.88
C LYS A 277 11.99 8.99 -3.41
N ILE A 278 10.96 9.70 -2.99
CA ILE A 278 10.42 9.67 -1.62
C ILE A 278 8.95 9.27 -1.65
N ILE A 279 8.59 8.33 -0.77
CA ILE A 279 7.19 7.97 -0.50
C ILE A 279 6.89 8.35 0.94
N ILE A 280 5.86 9.16 1.13
CA ILE A 280 5.40 9.63 2.44
C ILE A 280 4.12 8.87 2.80
N PHE A 281 4.08 8.30 3.98
CA PHE A 281 2.90 7.69 4.57
C PHE A 281 2.48 8.52 5.77
N GLU A 282 1.35 9.20 5.65
CA GLU A 282 0.70 9.92 6.74
C GLU A 282 -0.06 8.93 7.61
N ILE A 283 0.26 8.89 8.89
CA ILE A 283 -0.42 8.04 9.87
C ILE A 283 -1.71 8.75 10.29
N PRO A 284 -2.88 8.11 10.15
CA PRO A 284 -4.12 8.69 10.63
C PRO A 284 -4.10 8.77 12.16
N MET A 285 -4.30 9.97 12.66
CA MET A 285 -4.42 10.25 14.07
C MET A 285 -5.90 10.09 14.44
N SER A 286 -6.17 9.35 15.52
CA SER A 286 -7.51 9.31 16.10
C SER A 286 -7.42 9.27 17.62
N CYS A 287 -8.46 9.79 18.27
CA CYS A 287 -8.72 9.72 19.72
C CYS A 287 -8.64 8.29 20.31
N GLN A 288 -8.67 7.24 19.47
CA GLN A 288 -8.69 5.84 19.88
C GLN A 288 -7.39 5.10 19.57
N THR A 289 -6.24 5.79 19.47
CA THR A 289 -4.96 5.10 19.55
C THR A 289 -4.84 4.48 20.95
N LYS A 290 -5.16 3.18 21.01
CA LYS A 290 -5.07 2.24 22.14
C LYS A 290 -4.82 2.92 23.49
N VAL A 291 -5.87 2.97 24.31
CA VAL A 291 -5.84 3.34 25.75
C VAL A 291 -4.68 2.68 26.53
N ASN A 292 -4.10 1.58 26.03
CA ASN A 292 -2.95 0.91 26.63
C ASN A 292 -1.55 1.43 26.24
N SER A 293 -1.40 2.39 25.32
CA SER A 293 -0.08 2.99 25.01
C SER A 293 0.18 4.33 25.70
N TYR A 294 -0.85 4.97 26.25
CA TYR A 294 -0.74 6.29 26.89
C TYR A 294 -0.99 6.29 28.40
N ALA A 295 -1.36 5.14 28.97
CA ALA A 295 -1.53 4.98 30.41
C ALA A 295 -0.42 4.09 30.99
N LYS A 296 0.73 4.71 31.27
CA LYS A 296 1.61 4.48 32.44
C LYS A 296 2.91 5.28 32.29
N LEU A 297 2.84 6.53 32.70
CA LEU A 297 3.93 7.19 33.45
C LEU A 297 3.32 7.65 34.78
#